data_AF-A0AAP9MT49-F1
#
_entry.id   AF-A0AAP9MT49-F1
#
_cell.length_a   1.000
_cell.length_b   1.000
_cell.length_c   1.000
_cell.angle_alpha   90.00
_cell.angle_beta   90.00
_cell.angle_gamma   90.00
#
_symmetry.space_group_name_H-M   'P 1'
#
loop_
_entity.id
_entity.type
_entity.pdbx_description
1 polymer ?
#
loop_
_entity_poly.entity_id
_entity_poly.type
_entity_poly.pdbx_seq_one_letter_code
_entity_poly.pdbx_strand_id
1 'polypeptide(L)'
;MSIQNEMPGYNEMNQYLNQQGTGLTPAEMHGLISGMICGGNDDSSWLPLLHDLTNEGMAFGHELAQALRKMHSVTSDALQDDGFLFQLYLPDGDDVSVFDRADALAGWVNHFLLGLGVTQPKLDKVTGETGEAIDDLRNIAQLGYDEDEDQEELEMSLEEIIEYVRVAALLCHDTFTHPQPTAPEVQKPTLH
;
A
#
# COMPACT_ATOMS: atom_id res chain seq x y z
N MET A 1 6.78 -10.07 26.05
CA MET A 1 6.34 -8.68 26.28
C MET A 1 6.17 -8.07 24.90
N SER A 2 4.95 -8.09 24.36
CA SER A 2 4.67 -7.41 23.11
C SER A 2 4.79 -5.92 23.39
N ILE A 3 5.82 -5.29 22.87
CA ILE A 3 5.77 -3.84 22.65
C ILE A 3 4.57 -3.68 21.72
N GLN A 4 3.50 -3.01 22.18
CA GLN A 4 2.43 -2.60 21.29
C GLN A 4 3.09 -1.72 20.23
N ASN A 5 3.32 -2.30 19.05
CA ASN A 5 3.84 -1.58 17.93
C ASN A 5 2.64 -0.80 17.38
N GLU A 6 2.49 0.45 17.81
CA GLU A 6 1.40 1.30 17.33
C GLU A 6 1.84 2.04 16.06
N MET A 7 0.93 2.29 15.12
CA MET A 7 1.25 3.13 13.97
C MET A 7 1.76 4.51 14.46
N PRO A 8 2.81 5.11 13.86
CA PRO A 8 3.19 6.49 14.17
C PRO A 8 2.01 7.45 13.95
N GLY A 9 2.01 8.61 14.61
CA GLY A 9 0.97 9.62 14.36
C GLY A 9 1.11 10.25 12.97
N TYR A 10 0.01 10.49 12.27
CA TYR A 10 0.03 11.00 10.88
C TYR A 10 0.83 12.30 10.74
N ASN A 11 0.57 13.26 11.62
CA ASN A 11 1.27 14.55 11.63
C ASN A 11 2.76 14.44 11.99
N GLU A 12 3.12 13.52 12.89
CA GLU A 12 4.52 13.26 13.24
C GLU A 12 5.28 12.66 12.05
N MET A 13 4.68 11.65 11.40
CA MET A 13 5.24 11.05 10.20
C MET A 13 5.42 12.07 9.07
N ASN A 14 4.43 12.96 8.88
CA ASN A 14 4.51 14.04 7.90
C ASN A 14 5.67 15.00 8.19
N GLN A 15 5.91 15.32 9.47
CA GLN A 15 7.04 16.17 9.85
C GLN A 15 8.38 15.51 9.53
N TYR A 16 8.55 14.22 9.81
CA TYR A 16 9.78 13.50 9.50
C TYR A 16 10.05 13.42 7.99
N LEU A 17 9.03 13.14 7.18
CA LEU A 17 9.14 13.09 5.72
C LEU A 17 9.53 14.46 5.14
N ASN A 18 8.89 15.54 5.62
CA ASN A 18 9.19 16.91 5.17
C ASN A 18 10.60 17.37 5.59
N GLN A 19 11.07 17.02 6.78
CA GLN A 19 12.44 17.36 7.23
C GLN A 19 13.51 16.66 6.40
N GLN A 20 13.23 15.43 5.97
CA GLN A 20 14.11 14.67 5.09
C GLN A 20 14.04 15.14 3.63
N GLY A 21 12.91 15.73 3.21
CA GLY A 21 12.69 16.22 1.85
C GLY A 21 12.33 15.11 0.87
N THR A 22 11.61 14.07 1.31
CA THR A 22 11.25 12.91 0.45
C THR A 22 10.27 13.27 -0.67
N GLY A 23 9.47 14.33 -0.49
CA GLY A 23 8.40 14.71 -1.41
C GLY A 23 7.17 13.81 -1.35
N LEU A 24 7.12 12.85 -0.40
CA LEU A 24 5.98 11.96 -0.17
C LEU A 24 5.21 12.38 1.09
N THR A 25 3.90 12.22 1.03
CA THR A 25 2.99 12.26 2.17
C THR A 25 3.06 10.97 2.99
N PRO A 26 2.55 10.96 4.24
CA PRO A 26 2.47 9.72 5.01
C PRO A 26 1.60 8.64 4.36
N ALA A 27 0.51 9.03 3.70
CA ALA A 27 -0.35 8.10 2.96
C ALA A 27 0.40 7.43 1.81
N GLU A 28 1.12 8.21 0.99
CA GLU A 28 1.94 7.68 -0.12
C GLU A 28 3.03 6.73 0.39
N MET A 29 3.72 7.12 1.46
CA MET A 29 4.74 6.27 2.09
C MET A 29 4.17 4.94 2.60
N HIS A 30 3.00 4.97 3.24
CA HIS A 30 2.32 3.77 3.69
C HIS A 30 1.83 2.91 2.52
N GLY A 31 1.33 3.54 1.45
CA GLY A 31 0.95 2.86 0.21
C GLY A 31 2.11 2.11 -0.39
N LEU A 32 3.28 2.76 -0.51
CA LEU A 32 4.50 2.15 -1.03
C LEU A 32 4.94 0.93 -0.21
N ILE A 33 5.00 1.06 1.11
CA ILE A 33 5.37 -0.04 2.02
C ILE A 33 4.35 -1.18 1.92
N SER A 34 3.06 -0.86 1.92
CA SER A 34 1.98 -1.84 1.78
C SER A 34 2.07 -2.58 0.44
N GLY A 35 2.34 -1.87 -0.66
CA GLY A 35 2.53 -2.47 -1.97
C GLY A 35 3.72 -3.43 -2.03
N MET A 36 4.84 -3.09 -1.37
CA MET A 36 5.99 -3.99 -1.27
C MET A 36 5.65 -5.27 -0.49
N ILE A 37 4.98 -5.15 0.67
CA ILE A 37 4.59 -6.29 1.49
C ILE A 37 3.55 -7.16 0.75
N CYS A 38 2.50 -6.55 0.20
CA CYS A 38 1.47 -7.22 -0.58
C CYS A 38 2.05 -7.91 -1.83
N GLY A 39 3.14 -7.40 -2.40
CA GLY A 39 3.86 -8.02 -3.49
C GLY A 39 4.86 -9.09 -3.07
N GLY A 40 4.91 -9.49 -1.80
CA GLY A 40 5.71 -10.60 -1.31
C GLY A 40 7.12 -10.26 -0.84
N ASN A 41 7.41 -8.99 -0.55
CA ASN A 41 8.64 -8.64 0.16
C ASN A 41 8.49 -9.00 1.65
N ASP A 42 9.20 -10.03 2.12
CA ASP A 42 9.14 -10.55 3.48
C ASP A 42 10.48 -10.48 4.24
N ASP A 43 11.49 -9.85 3.63
CA ASP A 43 12.86 -9.80 4.16
C ASP A 43 13.34 -8.36 4.40
N SER A 44 14.60 -8.19 4.81
CA SER A 44 15.16 -6.86 5.11
C SER A 44 15.43 -5.97 3.88
N SER A 45 15.17 -6.44 2.66
CA SER A 45 15.43 -5.69 1.42
C SER A 45 14.46 -4.54 1.18
N TRP A 46 13.30 -4.51 1.85
CA TRP A 46 12.33 -3.41 1.73
C TRP A 46 12.94 -2.04 2.00
N LEU A 47 13.83 -1.92 3.01
CA LEU A 47 14.35 -0.62 3.42
C LEU A 47 15.36 -0.03 2.42
N PRO A 48 16.36 -0.80 1.92
CA PRO A 48 17.17 -0.37 0.78
C PRO A 48 16.33 -0.03 -0.46
N LEU A 49 15.33 -0.86 -0.80
CA LEU A 49 14.45 -0.61 -1.94
C LEU A 49 13.65 0.68 -1.76
N LEU A 50 13.17 0.95 -0.54
CA LEU A 50 12.48 2.18 -0.21
C LEU A 50 13.40 3.40 -0.38
N HIS A 51 14.67 3.33 0.05
CA HIS A 51 15.64 4.40 -0.19
C HIS A 51 15.84 4.67 -1.69
N ASP A 52 15.99 3.62 -2.50
CA ASP A 52 16.18 3.76 -3.95
C ASP A 52 15.00 4.47 -4.61
N LEU A 53 13.77 4.18 -4.16
CA LEU A 53 12.55 4.73 -4.74
C LEU A 53 12.21 6.15 -4.25
N THR A 54 12.65 6.54 -3.05
CA THR A 54 12.13 7.74 -2.38
C THR A 54 13.20 8.71 -1.87
N ASN A 55 14.49 8.35 -1.96
CA ASN A 55 15.58 9.16 -1.39
C ASN A 55 16.91 8.99 -2.17
N GLU A 56 16.85 8.73 -3.48
CA GLU A 56 18.02 8.57 -4.35
C GLU A 56 19.02 7.50 -3.84
N GLY A 57 18.52 6.47 -3.15
CA GLY A 57 19.32 5.41 -2.54
C GLY A 57 20.04 5.81 -1.24
N MET A 58 19.88 7.05 -0.77
CA MET A 58 20.44 7.50 0.50
C MET A 58 19.63 6.99 1.69
N ALA A 59 20.32 6.66 2.78
CA ALA A 59 19.67 6.25 4.02
C ALA A 59 18.92 7.42 4.68
N PHE A 60 17.78 7.13 5.28
CA PHE A 60 17.02 8.10 6.08
C PHE A 60 17.71 8.44 7.41
N GLY A 61 17.40 9.63 7.94
CA GLY A 61 17.71 10.01 9.32
C GLY A 61 17.16 9.01 10.35
N HIS A 62 17.74 8.99 11.55
CA HIS A 62 17.44 7.97 12.56
C HIS A 62 15.95 7.91 12.93
N GLU A 63 15.35 9.07 13.15
CA GLU A 63 13.96 9.25 13.56
C GLU A 63 12.99 8.71 12.50
N LEU A 64 13.16 9.15 11.24
CA LEU A 64 12.35 8.68 10.12
C LEU A 64 12.54 7.18 9.89
N ALA A 65 13.79 6.69 9.93
CA ALA A 65 14.07 5.26 9.76
C ALA A 65 13.45 4.40 10.87
N GLN A 66 13.31 4.91 12.09
CA GLN A 66 12.63 4.23 13.17
C GLN A 66 11.11 4.23 12.97
N ALA A 67 10.52 5.38 12.58
CA ALA A 67 9.11 5.50 12.28
C ALA A 67 8.68 4.58 11.12
N LEU A 68 9.47 4.51 10.05
CA LEU A 68 9.23 3.63 8.91
C LEU A 68 9.30 2.15 9.27
N ARG A 69 10.25 1.74 10.13
CA ARG A 69 10.30 0.35 10.64
C ARG A 69 9.07 0.00 11.48
N LYS A 70 8.58 0.98 12.26
CA LYS A 70 7.35 0.83 13.04
C LYS A 70 6.15 0.63 12.10
N MET A 71 5.98 1.54 11.13
CA MET A 71 4.95 1.46 10.10
C MET A 71 4.99 0.11 9.38
N HIS A 72 6.14 -0.29 8.83
CA HIS A 72 6.30 -1.57 8.14
C HIS A 72 5.88 -2.77 9.00
N SER A 73 6.33 -2.84 10.26
CA SER A 73 5.98 -3.95 11.15
C SER A 73 4.48 -3.98 11.47
N VAL A 74 3.86 -2.83 11.74
CA VAL A 74 2.41 -2.76 11.99
C VAL A 74 1.60 -3.15 10.77
N THR A 75 1.98 -2.65 9.60
CA THR A 75 1.35 -2.99 8.31
C THR A 75 1.48 -4.48 8.01
N SER A 76 2.67 -5.06 8.19
CA SER A 76 2.92 -6.49 8.01
C SER A 76 2.08 -7.34 8.95
N ASP A 77 2.04 -6.99 10.24
CA ASP A 77 1.25 -7.73 11.23
C ASP A 77 -0.25 -7.66 10.90
N ALA A 78 -0.75 -6.50 10.46
CA ALA A 78 -2.16 -6.32 10.12
C ALA A 78 -2.59 -7.02 8.82
N LEU A 79 -1.68 -7.15 7.84
CA LEU A 79 -1.93 -7.89 6.59
C LEU A 79 -1.93 -9.42 6.78
N GLN A 80 -1.22 -9.92 7.81
CA GLN A 80 -1.18 -11.33 8.17
C GLN A 80 -2.31 -11.75 9.11
N ASP A 81 -3.06 -10.81 9.67
CA ASP A 81 -4.10 -11.06 10.65
C ASP A 81 -5.41 -11.55 9.99
N ASP A 82 -5.92 -12.71 10.43
CA ASP A 82 -7.18 -13.30 9.95
C ASP A 82 -8.43 -12.45 10.28
N GLY A 83 -8.31 -11.45 11.16
CA GLY A 83 -9.36 -10.53 11.58
C GLY A 83 -9.55 -9.33 10.66
N PHE A 84 -8.87 -9.28 9.51
CA PHE A 84 -8.99 -8.19 8.52
C PHE A 84 -8.64 -6.82 9.12
N LEU A 85 -7.59 -6.75 9.94
CA LEU A 85 -7.20 -5.54 10.69
C LEU A 85 -6.42 -4.52 9.87
N PHE A 86 -6.02 -4.84 8.63
CA PHE A 86 -5.36 -3.90 7.74
C PHE A 86 -6.26 -2.68 7.47
N GLN A 87 -5.69 -1.48 7.62
CA GLN A 87 -6.33 -0.19 7.40
C GLN A 87 -5.41 0.70 6.55
N LEU A 88 -6.01 1.56 5.73
CA LEU A 88 -5.26 2.57 4.99
C LEU A 88 -4.81 3.69 5.94
N TYR A 89 -3.60 4.20 5.75
CA TYR A 89 -3.04 5.27 6.57
C TYR A 89 -3.34 6.61 5.91
N LEU A 90 -4.56 7.10 6.13
CA LEU A 90 -5.10 8.33 5.55
C LEU A 90 -5.15 9.44 6.63
N PRO A 91 -5.16 10.73 6.22
CA PRO A 91 -5.34 11.82 7.17
C PRO A 91 -6.72 11.75 7.83
N ASP A 92 -6.78 12.08 9.11
CA ASP A 92 -7.99 12.12 9.92
C ASP A 92 -8.06 13.37 10.81
N GLY A 93 -9.24 13.63 11.39
CA GLY A 93 -9.48 14.75 12.30
C GLY A 93 -10.40 15.84 11.72
N ASP A 94 -10.89 16.71 12.60
CA ASP A 94 -11.93 17.71 12.30
C ASP A 94 -11.51 18.76 11.24
N ASP A 95 -10.20 18.95 11.04
CA ASP A 95 -9.64 19.93 10.09
C ASP A 95 -9.32 19.33 8.70
N VAL A 96 -9.55 18.02 8.50
CA VAL A 96 -9.26 17.32 7.24
C VAL A 96 -10.53 17.27 6.39
N SER A 97 -10.47 17.82 5.17
CA SER A 97 -11.62 17.81 4.26
C SER A 97 -11.74 16.47 3.52
N VAL A 98 -12.93 16.19 2.97
CA VAL A 98 -13.14 15.04 2.08
C VAL A 98 -12.19 15.07 0.86
N PHE A 99 -11.86 16.26 0.36
CA PHE A 99 -10.94 16.45 -0.75
C PHE A 99 -9.50 16.06 -0.37
N ASP A 100 -9.04 16.45 0.82
CA ASP A 100 -7.71 16.04 1.32
C ASP A 100 -7.62 14.51 1.47
N ARG A 101 -8.71 13.87 1.89
CA ARG A 101 -8.78 12.39 2.01
C ARG A 101 -8.81 11.71 0.64
N ALA A 102 -9.54 12.26 -0.32
CA ALA A 102 -9.59 11.76 -1.69
C ALA A 102 -8.21 11.86 -2.37
N ASP A 103 -7.52 12.99 -2.24
CA ASP A 103 -6.15 13.18 -2.73
C ASP A 103 -5.17 12.21 -2.06
N ALA A 104 -5.28 12.05 -0.73
CA ALA A 104 -4.46 11.10 0.02
C ALA A 104 -4.72 9.65 -0.41
N LEU A 105 -5.96 9.28 -0.72
CA LEU A 105 -6.30 7.96 -1.24
C LEU A 105 -5.70 7.73 -2.62
N ALA A 106 -5.83 8.68 -3.54
CA ALA A 106 -5.21 8.59 -4.86
C ALA A 106 -3.68 8.45 -4.76
N GLY A 107 -3.04 9.24 -3.88
CA GLY A 107 -1.62 9.13 -3.58
C GLY A 107 -1.24 7.76 -3.00
N TRP A 108 -2.03 7.26 -2.05
CA TRP A 108 -1.86 5.94 -1.45
C TRP A 108 -1.91 4.84 -2.51
N VAL A 109 -2.92 4.85 -3.39
CA VAL A 109 -3.11 3.83 -4.43
C VAL A 109 -1.98 3.88 -5.47
N ASN A 110 -1.56 5.08 -5.91
CA ASN A 110 -0.44 5.24 -6.83
C ASN A 110 0.84 4.60 -6.28
N HIS A 111 1.14 4.85 -5.00
CA HIS A 111 2.34 4.32 -4.37
C HIS A 111 2.22 2.84 -4.00
N PHE A 112 1.02 2.36 -3.69
CA PHE A 112 0.75 0.93 -3.56
C PHE A 112 1.05 0.19 -4.87
N LEU A 113 0.56 0.69 -6.00
CA LEU A 113 0.84 0.12 -7.32
C LEU A 113 2.33 0.17 -7.68
N LEU A 114 3.05 1.23 -7.29
CA LEU A 114 4.50 1.31 -7.42
C LEU A 114 5.20 0.20 -6.63
N GLY A 115 4.87 0.06 -5.34
CA GLY A 115 5.43 -0.97 -4.45
C GLY A 115 5.15 -2.39 -4.95
N LEU A 116 3.94 -2.62 -5.47
CA LEU A 116 3.54 -3.88 -6.06
C LEU A 116 4.30 -4.17 -7.36
N GLY A 117 4.45 -3.17 -8.23
CA GLY A 117 5.14 -3.30 -9.51
C GLY A 117 6.63 -3.60 -9.38
N VAL A 118 7.31 -3.03 -8.37
CA VAL A 118 8.74 -3.30 -8.14
C VAL A 118 9.01 -4.68 -7.54
N THR A 119 8.05 -5.24 -6.80
CA THR A 119 8.14 -6.56 -6.18
C THR A 119 7.62 -7.68 -7.09
N GLN A 120 6.71 -7.36 -8.03
CA GLN A 120 6.14 -8.30 -9.00
C GLN A 120 6.50 -7.92 -10.45
N PRO A 121 7.64 -8.40 -11.00
CA PRO A 121 8.10 -8.05 -12.35
C PRO A 121 7.18 -8.50 -13.51
N LYS A 122 6.16 -9.32 -13.23
CA LYS A 122 5.16 -9.81 -14.19
C LYS A 122 3.75 -9.39 -13.81
N LEU A 123 3.60 -8.24 -13.12
CA LEU A 123 2.31 -7.71 -12.69
C LEU A 123 1.33 -7.54 -13.87
N ASP A 124 1.84 -7.25 -15.06
CA ASP A 124 1.09 -7.15 -16.33
C ASP A 124 0.46 -8.48 -16.80
N LYS A 125 0.88 -9.60 -16.22
CA LYS A 125 0.41 -10.96 -16.58
C LYS A 125 -0.53 -11.55 -15.54
N VAL A 126 -0.82 -10.83 -14.47
CA VAL A 126 -1.76 -11.26 -13.44
C VAL A 126 -3.17 -11.18 -14.04
N THR A 127 -3.94 -12.26 -13.89
CA THR A 127 -5.28 -12.41 -14.46
C THR A 127 -6.26 -12.88 -13.39
N GLY A 128 -7.56 -12.85 -13.70
CA GLY A 128 -8.60 -13.20 -12.74
C GLY A 128 -8.87 -12.06 -11.77
N GLU A 129 -9.45 -12.37 -10.61
CA GLU A 129 -9.92 -11.38 -9.63
C GLU A 129 -8.81 -10.39 -9.21
N THR A 130 -7.59 -10.88 -8.97
CA THR A 130 -6.46 -10.01 -8.62
C THR A 130 -6.05 -9.08 -9.76
N GLY A 131 -6.11 -9.55 -11.01
CA GLY A 131 -5.80 -8.74 -12.18
C GLY A 131 -6.83 -7.62 -12.37
N GLU A 132 -8.11 -7.95 -12.23
CA GLU A 132 -9.23 -6.99 -12.27
C GLU A 132 -9.09 -5.94 -11.15
N ALA A 133 -8.79 -6.37 -9.92
CA ALA A 133 -8.56 -5.46 -8.80
C ALA A 133 -7.38 -4.51 -9.06
N ILE A 134 -6.28 -4.98 -9.65
CA ILE A 134 -5.15 -4.12 -10.02
C ILE A 134 -5.54 -3.09 -11.09
N ASP A 135 -6.36 -3.47 -12.07
CA ASP A 135 -6.85 -2.55 -13.09
C ASP A 135 -7.81 -1.51 -12.51
N ASP A 136 -8.68 -1.90 -11.58
CA ASP A 136 -9.55 -0.98 -10.85
C ASP A 136 -8.73 -0.01 -9.99
N LEU A 137 -7.70 -0.48 -9.29
CA LEU A 137 -6.78 0.39 -8.55
C LEU A 137 -6.10 1.41 -9.47
N ARG A 138 -5.72 1.04 -10.70
CA ARG A 138 -5.16 1.99 -11.68
C ARG A 138 -6.17 3.07 -12.07
N ASN A 139 -7.45 2.71 -12.19
CA ASN A 139 -8.52 3.68 -12.47
C ASN A 139 -8.76 4.61 -11.27
N ILE A 140 -8.81 4.06 -10.04
CA ILE A 140 -8.97 4.83 -8.79
C ILE A 140 -7.82 5.82 -8.61
N ALA A 141 -6.58 5.42 -8.92
CA ALA A 141 -5.40 6.28 -8.83
C ALA A 141 -5.45 7.51 -9.74
N GLN A 142 -6.32 7.51 -10.75
CA GLN A 142 -6.55 8.59 -11.71
C GLN A 142 -7.89 9.29 -11.49
N LEU A 143 -8.67 8.86 -10.49
CA LEU A 143 -9.98 9.40 -10.21
C LEU A 143 -9.82 10.84 -9.71
N GLY A 144 -10.58 11.76 -10.30
CA GLY A 144 -10.81 13.09 -9.75
C GLY A 144 -12.22 13.16 -9.17
N TYR A 145 -12.45 14.19 -8.36
CA TYR A 145 -13.77 14.55 -7.86
C TYR A 145 -14.22 15.89 -8.47
N ASP A 146 -15.53 16.10 -8.51
CA ASP A 146 -16.09 17.41 -8.83
C ASP A 146 -16.16 18.24 -7.53
N GLU A 147 -15.51 19.41 -7.52
CA GLU A 147 -15.55 20.31 -6.34
C GLU A 147 -16.94 20.92 -6.11
N ASP A 148 -17.82 20.88 -7.13
CA ASP A 148 -19.19 21.38 -7.06
C ASP A 148 -20.20 20.30 -6.60
N GLU A 149 -19.77 19.05 -6.40
CA GLU A 149 -20.62 17.97 -5.88
C GLU A 149 -20.97 18.15 -4.39
N ASP A 150 -22.04 17.46 -3.96
CA ASP A 150 -22.43 17.44 -2.55
C ASP A 150 -21.37 16.72 -1.71
N GLN A 151 -20.83 17.41 -0.70
CA GLN A 151 -19.74 16.88 0.12
C GLN A 151 -20.15 15.65 0.94
N GLU A 152 -21.42 15.54 1.39
CA GLU A 152 -21.89 14.36 2.12
C GLU A 152 -21.98 13.15 1.17
N GLU A 153 -22.42 13.35 -0.08
CA GLU A 153 -22.45 12.30 -1.10
C GLU A 153 -21.03 11.85 -1.49
N LEU A 154 -20.10 12.79 -1.62
CA LEU A 154 -18.69 12.51 -1.89
C LEU A 154 -18.04 11.75 -0.72
N GLU A 155 -18.33 12.12 0.53
CA GLU A 155 -17.85 11.41 1.72
C GLU A 155 -18.32 9.96 1.73
N MET A 156 -19.60 9.71 1.48
CA MET A 156 -20.14 8.36 1.41
C MET A 156 -19.48 7.52 0.32
N SER A 157 -19.32 8.11 -0.88
CA SER A 157 -18.67 7.44 -2.01
C SER A 157 -17.20 7.14 -1.72
N LEU A 158 -16.50 8.07 -1.05
CA LEU A 158 -15.11 7.92 -0.68
C LEU A 158 -14.91 6.75 0.31
N GLU A 159 -15.78 6.60 1.32
CA GLU A 159 -15.70 5.47 2.26
C GLU A 159 -15.85 4.11 1.54
N GLU A 160 -16.74 4.02 0.55
CA GLU A 160 -16.89 2.80 -0.26
C GLU A 160 -15.62 2.48 -1.06
N ILE A 161 -14.99 3.51 -1.66
CA ILE A 161 -13.74 3.34 -2.41
C ILE A 161 -12.59 2.98 -1.47
N ILE A 162 -12.50 3.59 -0.29
CA ILE A 162 -11.49 3.24 0.74
C ILE A 162 -11.61 1.77 1.10
N GLU A 163 -12.83 1.28 1.35
CA GLU A 163 -13.05 -0.13 1.69
C GLU A 163 -12.70 -1.06 0.52
N TYR A 164 -13.07 -0.69 -0.72
CA TYR A 164 -12.67 -1.43 -1.91
C TYR A 164 -11.13 -1.55 -2.01
N VAL A 165 -10.41 -0.42 -1.87
CA VAL A 165 -8.94 -0.38 -1.93
C VAL A 165 -8.33 -1.26 -0.85
N ARG A 166 -8.90 -1.25 0.37
CA ARG A 166 -8.46 -2.09 1.49
C ARG A 166 -8.60 -3.59 1.16
N VAL A 167 -9.73 -4.00 0.61
CA VAL A 167 -9.99 -5.40 0.19
C VAL A 167 -9.10 -5.80 -0.98
N ALA A 168 -8.91 -4.91 -1.97
CA ALA A 168 -8.02 -5.16 -3.10
C ALA A 168 -6.56 -5.37 -2.66
N ALA A 169 -6.08 -4.61 -1.67
CA ALA A 169 -4.75 -4.78 -1.10
C ALA A 169 -4.57 -6.14 -0.40
N LEU A 170 -5.59 -6.58 0.35
CA LEU A 170 -5.63 -7.91 0.99
C LEU A 170 -5.65 -9.04 -0.04
N LEU A 171 -6.43 -8.90 -1.13
CA LEU A 171 -6.46 -9.85 -2.23
C LEU A 171 -5.10 -9.97 -2.93
N CYS A 172 -4.43 -8.83 -3.16
CA CYS A 172 -3.06 -8.82 -3.69
C CYS A 172 -2.10 -9.56 -2.75
N HIS A 173 -2.15 -9.24 -1.44
CA HIS A 173 -1.33 -9.91 -0.44
C HIS A 173 -1.53 -11.42 -0.45
N ASP A 174 -2.77 -11.91 -0.42
CA ASP A 174 -3.05 -13.34 -0.47
C ASP A 174 -2.49 -13.99 -1.75
N THR A 175 -2.71 -13.35 -2.90
CA THR A 175 -2.27 -13.85 -4.22
C THR A 175 -0.75 -14.03 -4.31
N PHE A 176 0.02 -13.05 -3.81
CA PHE A 176 1.47 -13.01 -4.02
C PHE A 176 2.28 -13.59 -2.85
N THR A 177 1.71 -13.70 -1.65
CA THR A 177 2.39 -14.31 -0.49
C THR A 177 2.00 -15.77 -0.26
N HIS A 178 0.82 -16.18 -0.72
CA HIS A 178 0.35 -17.57 -0.67
C HIS A 178 0.11 -18.12 -2.07
N PRO A 179 1.17 -18.42 -2.84
CA PRO A 179 0.99 -18.97 -4.18
C PRO A 179 0.17 -20.26 -4.11
N GLN A 180 -0.98 -20.28 -4.81
CA GLN A 180 -1.77 -21.50 -4.94
C GLN A 180 -0.88 -22.63 -5.50
N PRO A 181 -1.04 -23.88 -5.03
CA PRO A 181 -0.32 -24.99 -5.60
C PRO A 181 -0.64 -25.07 -7.10
N THR A 182 0.31 -24.72 -7.95
CA THR A 182 0.18 -24.94 -9.39
C THR A 182 -0.07 -26.43 -9.60
N ALA A 183 -1.19 -26.79 -10.22
CA ALA A 183 -1.48 -28.16 -10.60
C ALA A 183 -0.23 -28.79 -11.26
N PRO A 184 0.17 -30.01 -10.88
CA PRO A 184 1.43 -30.59 -11.35
C PRO A 184 1.47 -30.56 -12.88
N GLU A 185 2.56 -30.02 -13.44
CA GLU A 185 2.82 -30.06 -14.87
C GLU A 185 2.61 -31.50 -15.35
N VAL A 186 1.64 -31.68 -16.25
CA VAL A 186 1.47 -32.96 -16.96
C VAL A 186 2.70 -33.12 -17.85
N GLN A 187 3.74 -33.79 -17.34
CA GLN A 187 4.87 -34.21 -18.14
C GLN A 187 4.34 -35.05 -19.29
N LYS A 188 4.40 -34.50 -20.51
CA LYS A 188 4.08 -35.27 -21.72
C LYS A 188 5.06 -36.43 -21.79
N PRO A 189 4.61 -37.67 -22.02
CA PRO A 189 5.49 -38.83 -22.06
C PRO A 189 6.48 -38.66 -23.21
N THR A 190 7.77 -38.62 -22.88
CA THR A 190 8.86 -38.70 -23.86
C THR A 190 8.89 -40.12 -24.41
N LEU A 191 8.59 -40.28 -25.70
CA LEU A 191 8.77 -41.55 -26.40
C LEU A 191 10.28 -41.77 -26.61
N HIS A 192 10.80 -42.87 -26.06
CA HIS A 192 12.14 -43.40 -26.34
C HIS A 192 12.06 -44.55 -27.34
#